data_AF-A0A1I4AX68-F1
#
_entry.id   AF-A0A1I4AX68-F1
#
_cell.length_a   1.000
_cell.length_b   1.000
_cell.length_c   1.000
_cell.angle_alpha   90.00
_cell.angle_beta   90.00
_cell.angle_gamma   90.00
#
_symmetry.space_group_name_H-M   'P 1'
#
loop_
_entity.id
_entity.type
_entity.pdbx_description
1 polymer ?
#
loop_
_entity_poly.entity_id
_entity_poly.type
_entity_poly.pdbx_seq_one_letter_code
_entity_poly.pdbx_strand_id
1 'polypeptide(L)'
;MSLPQLPLVSVITPSYNQGKFIRETIDSILKQDYPNIEHIVIDGGSTDQTLSILQEYAQKDPRFRFISEPDNGQSHAINKGLALAKGQIIGWLNSDDTYLPGAIRKAVHAFQQQPAWGMLHGRGQVVDESGTAYSAYPSEKADAKSLYQSCVICQPTAFIRTHVFRQMGGVDERLQFCMDYDLWMRIAKAYPIGFIPEFLASARIHGACKSATQWHSVGVPEVLKSLAKNYSSIPPGWVSYVPQYRGMGVVDLLRQLKTLRSNSSKITGMNRYRDLWAPPILRITMESDPAAPAQFLLLKGKIPGVPMQLPKPFTLTALVNGMLVKSFTVTKALFALEIPLDPRSLTHRIDISSTSTSVPAMPQIDNMRVGGYLAEDVLPLSHEEAIVYRAFRN
;
A
#
# COMPACT_ATOMS: atom_id res chain seq x y z
N MET A 1 -12.20 48.81 8.40
CA MET A 1 -11.42 47.59 8.09
C MET A 1 -12.42 46.51 7.71
N SER A 2 -12.39 46.02 6.47
CA SER A 2 -13.21 44.87 6.09
C SER A 2 -12.84 43.67 6.96
N LEU A 3 -13.83 42.98 7.53
CA LEU A 3 -13.59 41.72 8.24
C LEU A 3 -12.76 40.80 7.32
N PRO A 4 -11.69 40.15 7.83
CA PRO A 4 -10.92 39.22 7.02
C PRO A 4 -11.88 38.17 6.45
N GLN A 5 -11.91 38.05 5.12
CA GLN A 5 -12.82 37.14 4.44
C GLN A 5 -12.49 35.71 4.88
N LEU A 6 -13.43 35.06 5.57
CA LEU A 6 -13.30 33.68 6.02
C LEU A 6 -13.08 32.77 4.80
N PRO A 7 -12.00 31.97 4.72
CA PRO A 7 -11.77 31.11 3.56
C PRO A 7 -12.87 30.05 3.42
N LEU A 8 -13.34 29.80 2.20
CA LEU A 8 -14.29 28.70 1.96
C LEU A 8 -13.59 27.36 2.22
N VAL A 9 -14.25 26.48 2.96
CA VAL A 9 -13.83 25.09 3.18
C VAL A 9 -14.73 24.18 2.36
N SER A 10 -14.16 23.39 1.46
CA SER A 10 -14.90 22.32 0.77
C SER A 10 -14.70 21.02 1.52
N VAL A 11 -15.77 20.41 2.00
CA VAL A 11 -15.73 19.04 2.52
C VAL A 11 -16.16 18.09 1.41
N ILE A 12 -15.33 17.10 1.11
CA ILE A 12 -15.60 16.06 0.11
C ILE A 12 -15.87 14.75 0.85
N THR A 13 -16.99 14.11 0.51
CA THR A 13 -17.37 12.81 1.07
C THR A 13 -17.60 11.80 -0.05
N PRO A 14 -16.71 10.81 -0.23
CA PRO A 14 -17.03 9.65 -1.05
C PRO A 14 -18.07 8.77 -0.35
N SER A 15 -19.04 8.24 -1.09
CA SER A 15 -20.14 7.43 -0.55
C SER A 15 -20.48 6.27 -1.48
N TYR A 16 -20.74 5.08 -0.91
CA TYR A 16 -21.30 3.94 -1.64
C TYR A 16 -21.96 2.96 -0.67
N ASN A 17 -23.29 2.85 -0.72
CA ASN A 17 -24.15 2.06 0.17
C ASN A 17 -23.94 2.37 1.66
N GLN A 18 -24.08 3.65 2.01
CA GLN A 18 -23.72 4.20 3.32
C GLN A 18 -24.94 4.81 4.02
N GLY A 19 -26.15 4.40 3.65
CA GLY A 19 -27.40 4.96 4.14
C GLY A 19 -27.58 4.83 5.65
N LYS A 20 -26.85 3.91 6.29
CA LYS A 20 -26.82 3.74 7.75
C LYS A 20 -26.10 4.90 8.47
N PHE A 21 -25.07 5.49 7.87
CA PHE A 21 -24.18 6.44 8.55
C PHE A 21 -24.17 7.84 7.92
N ILE A 22 -24.43 7.96 6.62
CA ILE A 22 -24.23 9.19 5.85
C ILE A 22 -24.98 10.40 6.43
N ARG A 23 -26.14 10.19 7.06
CA ARG A 23 -26.90 11.25 7.72
C ARG A 23 -26.10 11.91 8.86
N GLU A 24 -25.47 11.10 9.72
CA GLU A 24 -24.67 11.58 10.84
C GLU A 24 -23.44 12.35 10.33
N THR A 25 -22.80 11.83 9.28
CA THR A 25 -21.68 12.46 8.59
C THR A 25 -22.03 13.85 8.06
N ILE A 26 -23.12 13.96 7.29
CA ILE A 26 -23.59 15.24 6.73
C ILE A 26 -23.93 16.23 7.85
N ASP A 27 -24.68 15.78 8.86
CA ASP A 27 -25.03 16.59 10.01
C ASP A 27 -23.79 17.13 10.74
N SER A 28 -22.77 16.30 10.93
CA SER A 28 -21.53 16.70 11.61
C SER A 28 -20.79 17.83 10.90
N ILE A 29 -20.96 17.95 9.57
CA ILE A 29 -20.36 19.00 8.74
C ILE A 29 -21.25 20.24 8.74
N LEU A 30 -22.55 20.10 8.46
CA LEU A 30 -23.46 21.23 8.31
C LEU A 30 -23.75 21.96 9.64
N LYS A 31 -23.58 21.27 10.78
CA LYS A 31 -23.71 21.82 12.14
C LYS A 31 -22.42 22.45 12.68
N GLN A 32 -21.34 22.50 11.90
CA GLN A 32 -20.10 23.16 12.33
C GLN A 32 -20.33 24.65 12.62
N ASP A 33 -19.60 25.19 13.59
CA ASP A 33 -19.63 26.61 13.99
C ASP A 33 -18.89 27.55 13.01
N TYR A 34 -18.52 27.03 11.83
CA TYR A 34 -17.84 27.76 10.77
C TYR A 34 -18.80 28.05 9.60
N PRO A 35 -19.03 29.32 9.22
CA PRO A 35 -20.14 29.65 8.31
C PRO A 35 -19.84 29.40 6.83
N ASN A 36 -18.56 29.43 6.41
CA ASN A 36 -18.18 29.39 4.99
C ASN A 36 -17.76 27.98 4.55
N ILE A 37 -18.75 27.09 4.46
CA ILE A 37 -18.57 25.68 4.09
C ILE A 37 -19.36 25.38 2.81
N GLU A 38 -18.80 24.54 1.96
CA GLU A 38 -19.58 23.73 1.01
C GLU A 38 -19.32 22.24 1.28
N HIS A 39 -20.35 21.42 1.13
CA HIS A 39 -20.25 19.97 1.28
C HIS A 39 -20.62 19.30 -0.04
N ILE A 40 -19.71 18.47 -0.55
CA ILE A 40 -19.82 17.78 -1.82
C ILE A 40 -19.77 16.27 -1.55
N VAL A 41 -20.90 15.59 -1.75
CA VAL A 41 -20.93 14.12 -1.72
C VAL A 41 -20.79 13.57 -3.13
N ILE A 42 -19.85 12.64 -3.33
CA ILE A 42 -19.73 11.88 -4.57
C ILE A 42 -20.15 10.45 -4.26
N ASP A 43 -21.33 10.09 -4.72
CA ASP A 43 -21.96 8.80 -4.50
C ASP A 43 -21.74 7.88 -5.70
N GLY A 44 -21.17 6.70 -5.47
CA GLY A 44 -20.80 5.71 -6.51
C GLY A 44 -21.98 4.92 -7.09
N GLY A 45 -23.18 5.50 -7.12
CA GLY A 45 -24.41 4.84 -7.56
C GLY A 45 -24.95 3.88 -6.50
N SER A 46 -25.17 4.38 -5.27
CA SER A 46 -25.72 3.58 -4.17
C SER A 46 -27.09 3.01 -4.51
N THR A 47 -27.34 1.78 -4.04
CA THR A 47 -28.61 1.05 -4.22
C THR A 47 -29.44 0.97 -2.94
N ASP A 48 -28.88 1.41 -1.82
CA ASP A 48 -29.57 1.51 -0.54
C ASP A 48 -30.27 2.88 -0.39
N GLN A 49 -30.64 3.25 0.84
CA GLN A 49 -31.28 4.52 1.16
C GLN A 49 -30.34 5.75 1.08
N THR A 50 -29.08 5.61 0.68
CA THR A 50 -28.15 6.74 0.60
C THR A 50 -28.71 7.84 -0.30
N LEU A 51 -29.14 7.50 -1.53
CA LEU A 51 -29.58 8.49 -2.51
C LEU A 51 -30.76 9.34 -2.03
N SER A 52 -31.75 8.73 -1.35
CA SER A 52 -32.89 9.47 -0.81
C SER A 52 -32.48 10.45 0.30
N ILE A 53 -31.51 10.06 1.15
CA ILE A 53 -30.94 10.95 2.17
C ILE A 53 -30.21 12.12 1.50
N LEU A 54 -29.40 11.87 0.46
CA LEU A 54 -28.69 12.94 -0.25
C LEU A 54 -29.66 13.95 -0.90
N GLN A 55 -30.74 13.47 -1.51
CA GLN A 55 -31.78 14.31 -2.10
C GLN A 55 -32.46 15.20 -1.05
N GLU A 56 -32.74 14.65 0.13
CA GLU A 56 -33.31 15.40 1.26
C GLU A 56 -32.39 16.56 1.67
N TYR A 57 -31.09 16.33 1.84
CA TYR A 57 -30.16 17.39 2.24
C TYR A 57 -29.96 18.45 1.16
N ALA A 58 -29.94 18.06 -0.12
CA ALA A 58 -29.83 19.00 -1.24
C ALA A 58 -31.01 19.99 -1.33
N GLN A 59 -32.19 19.58 -0.84
CA GLN A 59 -33.35 20.46 -0.74
C GLN A 59 -33.31 21.35 0.51
N LYS A 60 -32.65 20.89 1.59
CA LYS A 60 -32.65 21.54 2.91
C LYS A 60 -31.55 22.58 3.09
N ASP A 61 -30.37 22.37 2.52
CA ASP A 61 -29.21 23.21 2.77
C ASP A 61 -28.49 23.60 1.47
N PRO A 62 -28.41 24.90 1.11
CA PRO A 62 -27.77 25.34 -0.13
C PRO A 62 -26.25 25.14 -0.15
N ARG A 63 -25.62 24.84 1.00
CA ARG A 63 -24.20 24.50 1.09
C ARG A 63 -23.94 23.06 0.65
N PHE A 64 -24.97 22.23 0.60
CA PHE A 64 -24.87 20.81 0.29
C PHE A 64 -25.18 20.53 -1.17
N ARG A 65 -24.35 19.69 -1.80
CA ARG A 65 -24.59 19.15 -3.14
C ARG A 65 -24.04 17.75 -3.26
N PHE A 66 -24.59 16.98 -4.18
CA PHE A 66 -24.10 15.65 -4.46
C PHE A 66 -24.14 15.32 -5.96
N ILE A 67 -23.36 14.33 -6.36
CA ILE A 67 -23.49 13.64 -7.64
C ILE A 67 -23.61 12.15 -7.32
N SER A 68 -24.60 11.47 -7.92
CA SER A 68 -24.79 10.03 -7.77
C SER A 68 -24.74 9.37 -9.14
N GLU A 69 -23.69 8.60 -9.39
CA GLU A 69 -23.48 7.81 -10.61
C GLU A 69 -22.42 6.72 -10.34
N PRO A 70 -22.40 5.62 -11.11
CA PRO A 70 -21.35 4.60 -10.97
C PRO A 70 -19.94 5.18 -11.06
N ASP A 71 -19.03 4.70 -10.22
CA ASP A 71 -17.65 5.17 -10.15
C ASP A 71 -16.61 4.03 -10.13
N ASN A 72 -15.33 4.39 -10.13
CA ASN A 72 -14.20 3.45 -10.02
C ASN A 72 -13.70 3.30 -8.57
N GLY A 73 -14.58 3.55 -7.60
CA GLY A 73 -14.29 3.50 -6.18
C GLY A 73 -13.86 4.85 -5.57
N GLN A 74 -13.53 4.77 -4.28
CA GLN A 74 -13.32 5.92 -3.38
C GLN A 74 -12.30 6.94 -3.89
N SER A 75 -11.18 6.50 -4.47
CA SER A 75 -10.16 7.42 -5.00
C SER A 75 -10.69 8.28 -6.15
N HIS A 76 -11.44 7.67 -7.06
CA HIS A 76 -12.09 8.37 -8.17
C HIS A 76 -13.12 9.38 -7.63
N ALA A 77 -13.94 8.97 -6.65
CA ALA A 77 -14.90 9.85 -6.00
C ALA A 77 -14.24 11.08 -5.34
N ILE A 78 -13.11 10.89 -4.64
CA ILE A 78 -12.34 11.97 -4.01
C ILE A 78 -11.79 12.93 -5.07
N ASN A 79 -11.14 12.42 -6.12
CA ASN A 79 -10.58 13.26 -7.18
C ASN A 79 -11.66 14.04 -7.95
N LYS A 80 -12.81 13.41 -8.22
CA LYS A 80 -13.97 14.08 -8.80
C LYS A 80 -14.49 15.18 -7.89
N GLY A 81 -14.58 14.94 -6.58
CA GLY A 81 -14.94 15.96 -5.59
C GLY A 81 -13.94 17.12 -5.57
N LEU A 82 -12.63 16.84 -5.65
CA LEU A 82 -11.56 17.84 -5.67
C LEU A 82 -11.64 18.74 -6.91
N ALA A 83 -12.05 18.20 -8.05
CA ALA A 83 -12.27 18.95 -9.27
C ALA A 83 -13.44 19.96 -9.14
N LEU A 84 -14.46 19.61 -8.35
CA LEU A 84 -15.65 20.43 -8.10
C LEU A 84 -15.51 21.41 -6.92
N ALA A 85 -14.51 21.18 -6.07
CA ALA A 85 -14.26 21.99 -4.89
C ALA A 85 -13.79 23.42 -5.23
N LYS A 86 -14.42 24.41 -4.60
CA LYS A 86 -14.15 25.85 -4.75
C LYS A 86 -13.44 26.45 -3.55
N GLY A 87 -13.37 25.71 -2.44
CA GLY A 87 -12.74 26.13 -1.20
C GLY A 87 -11.23 26.30 -1.32
N GLN A 88 -10.68 27.12 -0.44
CA GLN A 88 -9.23 27.30 -0.28
C GLN A 88 -8.62 26.16 0.58
N ILE A 89 -9.47 25.49 1.36
CA ILE A 89 -9.12 24.35 2.21
C ILE A 89 -10.07 23.20 1.84
N ILE A 90 -9.52 22.00 1.75
CA ILE A 90 -10.25 20.75 1.56
C ILE A 90 -10.26 19.98 2.87
N GLY A 91 -11.45 19.61 3.32
CA GLY A 91 -11.66 18.48 4.22
C GLY A 91 -12.06 17.25 3.40
N TRP A 92 -11.52 16.09 3.72
CA TRP A 92 -12.01 14.81 3.19
C TRP A 92 -12.54 14.00 4.38
N LEU A 93 -13.83 13.67 4.35
CA LEU A 93 -14.50 12.90 5.41
C LEU A 93 -15.25 11.74 4.79
N ASN A 94 -14.94 10.50 5.19
CA ASN A 94 -15.65 9.32 4.71
C ASN A 94 -17.10 9.32 5.21
N SER A 95 -17.96 8.64 4.48
CA SER A 95 -19.41 8.60 4.69
C SER A 95 -19.86 8.01 6.03
N ASP A 96 -18.97 7.35 6.77
CA ASP A 96 -19.16 6.70 8.07
C ASP A 96 -18.49 7.43 9.25
N ASP A 97 -17.67 8.45 8.97
CA ASP A 97 -16.93 9.24 9.96
C ASP A 97 -17.63 10.57 10.29
N THR A 98 -17.29 11.21 11.41
CA THR A 98 -17.90 12.49 11.80
C THR A 98 -16.88 13.53 12.25
N TYR A 99 -17.14 14.81 11.96
CA TYR A 99 -16.40 15.90 12.59
C TYR A 99 -16.93 16.17 14.00
N LEU A 100 -16.01 16.51 14.91
CA LEU A 100 -16.37 17.01 16.22
C LEU A 100 -16.71 18.51 16.16
N PRO A 101 -17.46 19.04 17.14
CA PRO A 101 -17.78 20.47 17.19
C PRO A 101 -16.53 21.36 17.13
N GLY A 102 -16.54 22.34 16.22
CA GLY A 102 -15.46 23.31 16.06
C GLY A 102 -14.26 22.83 15.25
N ALA A 103 -14.29 21.62 14.70
CA ALA A 103 -13.17 21.06 13.93
C ALA A 103 -12.75 21.95 12.77
N ILE A 104 -13.70 22.42 11.96
CA ILE A 104 -13.42 23.25 10.78
C ILE A 104 -12.87 24.62 11.19
N ARG A 105 -13.46 25.27 12.21
CA ARG A 105 -12.97 26.55 12.73
C ARG A 105 -11.53 26.44 13.26
N LYS A 106 -11.22 25.37 13.99
CA LYS A 106 -9.86 25.10 14.51
C LYS A 106 -8.85 24.92 13.37
N ALA A 107 -9.21 24.14 12.34
CA ALA A 107 -8.37 23.94 11.16
C ALA A 107 -8.10 25.25 10.40
N VAL A 108 -9.15 26.04 10.13
CA VAL A 108 -9.02 27.34 9.46
C VAL A 108 -8.13 28.28 10.27
N HIS A 109 -8.37 28.40 11.58
CA HIS A 109 -7.57 29.24 12.47
C HIS A 109 -6.09 28.82 12.44
N ALA A 110 -5.80 27.52 12.52
CA ALA A 110 -4.44 27.01 12.47
C ALA A 110 -3.74 27.35 11.14
N PHE A 111 -4.42 27.22 10.00
CA PHE A 111 -3.88 27.62 8.69
C PHE A 111 -3.64 29.13 8.56
N GLN A 112 -4.43 29.97 9.23
CA GLN A 112 -4.20 31.42 9.25
C GLN A 112 -2.95 31.78 10.06
N GLN A 113 -2.71 31.07 11.17
CA GLN A 113 -1.51 31.28 12.01
C GLN A 113 -0.24 30.69 11.39
N GLN A 114 -0.37 29.69 10.51
CA GLN A 114 0.74 28.96 9.91
C GLN A 114 0.60 28.87 8.38
N PRO A 115 0.94 29.96 7.65
CA PRO A 115 0.81 30.01 6.19
C PRO A 115 1.63 28.94 5.44
N ALA A 116 2.77 28.52 6.02
CA ALA A 116 3.68 27.55 5.40
C ALA A 116 3.16 26.10 5.41
N TRP A 117 2.18 25.77 6.25
CA TRP A 117 1.63 24.42 6.31
C TRP A 117 0.83 24.11 5.04
N GLY A 118 1.19 23.04 4.33
CA GLY A 118 0.43 22.57 3.18
C GLY A 118 -0.80 21.77 3.58
N MET A 119 -0.74 21.16 4.76
CA MET A 119 -1.75 20.32 5.38
C MET A 119 -1.66 20.47 6.89
N LEU A 120 -2.76 20.17 7.59
CA LEU A 120 -2.74 19.87 9.01
C LEU A 120 -3.59 18.65 9.34
N HIS A 121 -3.39 18.10 10.52
CA HIS A 121 -4.28 17.11 11.13
C HIS A 121 -4.38 17.32 12.64
N GLY A 122 -5.24 16.56 13.30
CA GLY A 122 -5.37 16.60 14.75
C GLY A 122 -5.47 15.21 15.36
N ARG A 123 -6.03 15.13 16.57
CA ARG A 123 -6.36 13.85 17.22
C ARG A 123 -7.68 13.32 16.66
N GLY A 124 -7.75 12.02 16.44
CA GLY A 124 -8.97 11.29 16.08
C GLY A 124 -9.48 10.45 17.23
N GLN A 125 -10.80 10.42 17.43
CA GLN A 125 -11.44 9.41 18.26
C GLN A 125 -11.71 8.17 17.40
N VAL A 126 -11.66 6.98 17.99
CA VAL A 126 -12.15 5.76 17.35
C VAL A 126 -13.46 5.39 18.02
N VAL A 127 -14.51 5.31 17.21
CA VAL A 127 -15.87 5.01 17.66
C VAL A 127 -16.32 3.67 17.09
N ASP A 128 -17.17 2.97 17.82
CA ASP A 128 -17.79 1.75 17.34
C ASP A 128 -18.93 2.06 16.34
N GLU A 129 -19.59 1.02 15.86
CA GLU A 129 -20.70 1.15 14.91
C GLU A 129 -21.85 2.05 15.43
N SER A 130 -22.06 2.12 16.75
CA SER A 130 -23.09 2.95 17.39
C SER A 130 -22.67 4.42 17.57
N GLY A 131 -21.39 4.74 17.36
CA GLY A 131 -20.82 6.07 17.60
C GLY A 131 -20.24 6.24 18.99
N THR A 132 -20.16 5.16 19.78
CA THR A 132 -19.57 5.20 21.12
C THR A 132 -18.04 5.18 21.01
N ALA A 133 -17.38 6.21 21.55
CA ALA A 133 -15.92 6.29 21.57
C ALA A 133 -15.32 5.26 22.54
N TYR A 134 -14.35 4.48 22.06
CA TYR A 134 -13.67 3.47 22.89
C TYR A 134 -12.15 3.60 22.91
N SER A 135 -11.56 4.37 21.99
CA SER A 135 -10.13 4.67 21.99
C SER A 135 -9.81 5.96 21.22
N ALA A 136 -8.56 6.39 21.27
CA ALA A 136 -8.03 7.46 20.42
C ALA A 136 -7.13 6.86 19.35
N TYR A 137 -7.18 7.40 18.13
CA TYR A 137 -6.21 7.10 17.11
C TYR A 137 -4.83 7.63 17.58
N PRO A 138 -3.73 6.86 17.43
CA PRO A 138 -2.39 7.24 17.91
C PRO A 138 -1.79 8.36 17.05
N SER A 139 -2.37 9.55 17.15
CA SER A 139 -2.03 10.71 16.32
C SER A 139 -0.85 11.46 16.91
N GLU A 140 0.18 11.69 16.10
CA GLU A 140 1.40 12.40 16.50
C GLU A 140 1.81 13.43 15.44
N LYS A 141 2.79 14.29 15.75
CA LYS A 141 3.35 15.22 14.75
C LYS A 141 3.89 14.44 13.54
N ALA A 142 3.42 14.82 12.36
CA ALA A 142 3.79 14.16 11.11
C ALA A 142 4.86 14.96 10.34
N ASP A 143 5.89 14.26 9.86
CA ASP A 143 6.83 14.71 8.84
C ASP A 143 7.18 13.52 7.92
N ALA A 144 8.04 13.73 6.92
CA ALA A 144 8.42 12.66 6.01
C ALA A 144 9.10 11.47 6.73
N LYS A 145 9.81 11.72 7.84
CA LYS A 145 10.51 10.69 8.60
C LYS A 145 9.54 9.87 9.45
N SER A 146 8.61 10.51 10.16
CA SER A 146 7.61 9.79 10.96
C SER A 146 6.63 9.05 10.05
N LEU A 147 6.21 9.65 8.94
CA LEU A 147 5.38 8.99 7.94
C LEU A 147 6.09 7.89 7.17
N TYR A 148 7.42 7.84 7.14
CA TYR A 148 8.11 6.65 6.67
C TYR A 148 7.88 5.49 7.63
N GLN A 149 7.99 5.72 8.95
CA GLN A 149 7.91 4.68 9.99
C GLN A 149 6.48 4.17 10.25
N SER A 150 5.48 5.05 10.24
CA SER A 150 4.09 4.70 10.57
C SER A 150 3.11 5.74 10.00
N CYS A 151 1.86 5.34 9.80
CA CYS A 151 0.78 6.29 9.51
C CYS A 151 0.25 6.87 10.82
N VAL A 152 0.71 8.06 11.20
CA VAL A 152 0.34 8.76 12.44
C VAL A 152 -0.78 9.79 12.25
N ILE A 153 -1.40 9.82 11.06
CA ILE A 153 -2.45 10.76 10.70
C ILE A 153 -3.78 10.02 10.61
N CYS A 154 -4.72 10.37 11.49
CA CYS A 154 -6.09 9.91 11.38
C CYS A 154 -6.77 10.64 10.21
N GLN A 155 -7.08 9.93 9.12
CA GLN A 155 -7.64 10.48 7.88
C GLN A 155 -8.76 11.52 8.08
N PRO A 156 -9.84 11.26 8.86
CA PRO A 156 -10.94 12.22 8.98
C PRO A 156 -10.54 13.52 9.70
N THR A 157 -9.36 13.59 10.33
CA THR A 157 -8.87 14.82 10.99
C THR A 157 -8.07 15.72 10.07
N ALA A 158 -7.78 15.27 8.85
CA ALA A 158 -6.92 15.96 7.91
C ALA A 158 -7.63 17.08 7.16
N PHE A 159 -6.98 18.25 7.11
CA PHE A 159 -7.37 19.35 6.24
C PHE A 159 -6.17 19.75 5.39
N ILE A 160 -6.40 20.00 4.10
CA ILE A 160 -5.34 20.22 3.11
C ILE A 160 -5.62 21.54 2.39
N ARG A 161 -4.60 22.36 2.14
CA ARG A 161 -4.78 23.51 1.24
C ARG A 161 -5.10 23.00 -0.16
N THR A 162 -6.13 23.55 -0.79
CA THR A 162 -6.60 23.08 -2.10
C THR A 162 -5.51 23.11 -3.16
N HIS A 163 -4.64 24.15 -3.16
CA HIS A 163 -3.54 24.23 -4.12
C HIS A 163 -2.50 23.11 -3.90
N VAL A 164 -2.25 22.69 -2.66
CA VAL A 164 -1.33 21.58 -2.34
C VAL A 164 -1.92 20.27 -2.83
N PHE A 165 -3.20 20.01 -2.55
CA PHE A 165 -3.86 18.79 -3.01
C PHE A 165 -3.86 18.69 -4.55
N ARG A 166 -4.09 19.81 -5.25
CA ARG A 166 -4.02 19.88 -6.72
C ARG A 166 -2.61 19.71 -7.26
N GLN A 167 -1.61 20.34 -6.65
CA GLN A 167 -0.20 20.18 -7.04
C GLN A 167 0.26 18.72 -6.88
N MET A 168 -0.25 18.03 -5.89
CA MET A 168 -0.02 16.60 -5.69
C MET A 168 -0.73 15.72 -6.74
N GLY A 169 -1.59 16.28 -7.59
CA GLY A 169 -2.35 15.52 -8.59
C GLY A 169 -3.51 14.72 -8.00
N GLY A 170 -3.98 15.05 -6.80
CA GLY A 170 -5.01 14.28 -6.10
C GLY A 170 -4.49 13.01 -5.43
N VAL A 171 -5.39 12.05 -5.22
CA VAL A 171 -5.07 10.69 -4.76
C VAL A 171 -4.81 9.76 -5.95
N ASP A 172 -3.99 8.74 -5.76
CA ASP A 172 -3.69 7.74 -6.81
C ASP A 172 -4.88 6.78 -6.98
N GLU A 173 -5.61 6.89 -8.10
CA GLU A 173 -6.84 6.10 -8.33
C GLU A 173 -6.62 4.60 -8.45
N ARG A 174 -5.36 4.17 -8.59
CA ARG A 174 -5.00 2.75 -8.58
C ARG A 174 -4.97 2.15 -7.18
N LEU A 175 -4.94 2.98 -6.14
CA LEU A 175 -5.00 2.55 -4.74
C LEU A 175 -6.45 2.43 -4.30
N GLN A 176 -6.74 1.39 -3.52
CA GLN A 176 -8.08 1.06 -3.02
C GLN A 176 -8.16 1.05 -1.49
N PHE A 177 -7.03 1.17 -0.80
CA PHE A 177 -6.96 1.12 0.66
C PHE A 177 -6.16 2.28 1.26
N CYS A 178 -4.92 2.51 0.81
CA CYS A 178 -3.99 3.46 1.47
C CYS A 178 -3.77 4.77 0.69
N MET A 179 -4.78 5.22 -0.06
CA MET A 179 -4.66 6.40 -0.92
C MET A 179 -4.42 7.70 -0.14
N ASP A 180 -4.89 7.77 1.11
CA ASP A 180 -4.57 8.81 2.08
C ASP A 180 -3.09 8.80 2.44
N TYR A 181 -2.56 7.64 2.82
CA TYR A 181 -1.18 7.52 3.29
C TYR A 181 -0.17 7.84 2.18
N ASP A 182 -0.41 7.40 0.93
CA ASP A 182 0.38 7.81 -0.23
C ASP A 182 0.38 9.34 -0.41
N LEU A 183 -0.78 9.98 -0.26
CA LEU A 183 -0.89 11.44 -0.33
C LEU A 183 -0.12 12.14 0.79
N TRP A 184 -0.24 11.67 2.03
CA TRP A 184 0.49 12.23 3.18
C TRP A 184 2.00 12.19 2.95
N MET A 185 2.54 11.07 2.47
CA MET A 185 3.96 10.92 2.17
C MET A 185 4.44 11.88 1.06
N ARG A 186 3.61 12.13 0.04
CA ARG A 186 3.95 13.08 -1.03
C ARG A 186 3.90 14.53 -0.53
N ILE A 187 2.89 14.89 0.26
CA ILE A 187 2.77 16.23 0.86
C ILE A 187 3.95 16.49 1.80
N ALA A 188 4.30 15.56 2.68
CA ALA A 188 5.34 15.76 3.69
C ALA A 188 6.75 16.01 3.12
N LYS A 189 7.00 15.62 1.87
CA LYS A 189 8.26 15.91 1.16
C LYS A 189 8.31 17.30 0.55
N ALA A 190 7.14 17.90 0.29
CA ALA A 190 7.02 19.19 -0.38
C ALA A 190 6.62 20.33 0.58
N TYR A 191 5.89 20.00 1.66
CA TYR A 191 5.31 20.96 2.59
C TYR A 191 5.39 20.46 4.03
N PRO A 192 5.57 21.37 5.01
CA PRO A 192 5.33 21.07 6.41
C PRO A 192 3.88 20.63 6.66
N ILE A 193 3.71 19.65 7.55
CA ILE A 193 2.41 19.21 8.05
C ILE A 193 2.21 19.73 9.46
N GLY A 194 1.11 20.45 9.68
CA GLY A 194 0.70 20.94 10.99
C GLY A 194 0.03 19.88 11.85
N PHE A 195 0.18 19.99 13.17
CA PHE A 195 -0.51 19.16 14.13
C PHE A 195 -1.25 20.00 15.16
N ILE A 196 -2.55 19.77 15.29
CA ILE A 196 -3.40 20.38 16.32
C ILE A 196 -3.60 19.33 17.43
N PRO A 197 -3.15 19.56 18.68
CA PRO A 197 -3.26 18.59 19.77
C PRO A 197 -4.68 18.49 20.37
N GLU A 198 -5.72 18.65 19.54
CA GLU A 198 -7.13 18.60 19.89
C GLU A 198 -7.83 17.53 19.05
N PHE A 199 -8.94 16.99 19.57
CA PHE A 199 -9.77 16.08 18.80
C PHE A 199 -10.57 16.84 17.73
N LEU A 200 -10.49 16.40 16.49
CA LEU A 200 -11.16 17.02 15.34
C LEU A 200 -12.25 16.13 14.73
N ALA A 201 -12.11 14.82 14.82
CA ALA A 201 -13.04 13.90 14.18
C ALA A 201 -13.11 12.56 14.91
N SER A 202 -14.15 11.79 14.58
CA SER A 202 -14.37 10.41 14.98
C SER A 202 -14.28 9.50 13.76
N ALA A 203 -13.38 8.53 13.82
CA ALA A 203 -13.23 7.47 12.84
C ALA A 203 -14.06 6.25 13.28
N ARG A 204 -14.98 5.77 12.44
CA ARG A 204 -15.88 4.67 12.80
C ARG A 204 -15.33 3.31 12.39
N ILE A 205 -15.39 2.36 13.31
CA ILE A 205 -15.06 0.95 13.03
C ILE A 205 -16.33 0.11 13.11
N HIS A 206 -16.65 -0.57 12.00
CA HIS A 206 -17.78 -1.48 11.90
C HIS A 206 -17.43 -2.66 10.98
N GLY A 207 -18.24 -3.72 11.01
CA GLY A 207 -17.90 -5.00 10.34
C GLY A 207 -17.73 -4.94 8.82
N ALA A 208 -18.18 -3.86 8.17
CA ALA A 208 -18.07 -3.66 6.72
C ALA A 208 -17.01 -2.62 6.33
N CYS A 209 -16.35 -1.94 7.27
CA CYS A 209 -15.34 -0.95 6.91
C CYS A 209 -14.12 -1.63 6.27
N LYS A 210 -13.46 -0.93 5.34
CA LYS A 210 -12.31 -1.49 4.60
C LYS A 210 -11.20 -1.92 5.54
N SER A 211 -10.91 -1.12 6.58
CA SER A 211 -9.86 -1.42 7.57
C SER A 211 -10.09 -2.74 8.30
N ALA A 212 -11.34 -3.12 8.57
CA ALA A 212 -11.67 -4.39 9.21
C ALA A 212 -11.62 -5.58 8.23
N THR A 213 -11.98 -5.37 6.97
CA THR A 213 -12.25 -6.47 6.02
C THR A 213 -11.14 -6.72 5.01
N GLN A 214 -10.35 -5.69 4.69
CA GLN A 214 -9.39 -5.72 3.57
C GLN A 214 -7.94 -5.45 3.98
N TRP A 215 -7.65 -5.23 5.28
CA TRP A 215 -6.30 -4.98 5.75
C TRP A 215 -5.31 -6.07 5.30
N HIS A 216 -5.69 -7.34 5.53
CA HIS A 216 -4.85 -8.49 5.23
C HIS A 216 -4.73 -8.81 3.73
N SER A 217 -5.61 -8.32 2.87
CA SER A 217 -5.65 -8.69 1.44
C SER A 217 -5.23 -7.55 0.51
N VAL A 218 -5.60 -6.31 0.84
CA VAL A 218 -5.35 -5.11 0.04
C VAL A 218 -4.47 -4.11 0.80
N GLY A 219 -4.73 -3.90 2.09
CA GLY A 219 -4.05 -2.89 2.90
C GLY A 219 -2.56 -3.09 3.03
N VAL A 220 -2.11 -4.22 3.58
CA VAL A 220 -0.68 -4.54 3.73
C VAL A 220 0.09 -4.39 2.41
N PRO A 221 -0.29 -5.05 1.29
CA PRO A 221 0.49 -4.95 0.07
C PRO A 221 0.45 -3.53 -0.53
N GLU A 222 -0.66 -2.81 -0.47
CA GLU A 222 -0.70 -1.42 -0.96
C GLU A 222 0.20 -0.49 -0.14
N VAL A 223 0.19 -0.60 1.19
CA VAL A 223 1.05 0.22 2.05
C VAL A 223 2.52 -0.01 1.73
N LEU A 224 2.94 -1.27 1.62
CA LEU A 224 4.32 -1.63 1.26
C LEU A 224 4.71 -1.09 -0.12
N LYS A 225 3.80 -1.16 -1.10
CA LYS A 225 4.00 -0.61 -2.45
C LYS A 225 4.12 0.92 -2.42
N SER A 226 3.26 1.60 -1.67
CA SER A 226 3.27 3.05 -1.52
C SER A 226 4.54 3.54 -0.84
N LEU A 227 5.03 2.84 0.19
CA LEU A 227 6.32 3.13 0.84
C LEU A 227 7.49 2.93 -0.13
N ALA A 228 7.53 1.79 -0.83
CA ALA A 228 8.57 1.51 -1.83
C ALA A 228 8.58 2.55 -2.96
N LYS A 229 7.40 2.96 -3.46
CA LYS A 229 7.23 4.02 -4.45
C LYS A 229 7.74 5.36 -3.93
N ASN A 230 7.44 5.70 -2.68
CA ASN A 230 7.73 7.01 -2.12
C ASN A 230 9.16 7.14 -1.59
N TYR A 231 9.71 6.13 -0.93
CA TYR A 231 11.00 6.22 -0.23
C TYR A 231 12.06 5.29 -0.80
N SER A 232 11.76 4.58 -1.89
CA SER A 232 12.59 3.51 -2.45
C SER A 232 12.94 2.42 -1.43
N SER A 233 12.21 2.37 -0.32
CA SER A 233 12.49 1.54 0.85
C SER A 233 11.24 1.25 1.68
N ILE A 234 11.33 0.23 2.54
CA ILE A 234 10.27 -0.18 3.48
C ILE A 234 10.90 -0.33 4.86
N PRO A 235 10.41 0.38 5.90
CA PRO A 235 11.01 0.28 7.23
C PRO A 235 10.64 -1.04 7.92
N PRO A 236 11.46 -1.50 8.89
CA PRO A 236 11.20 -2.73 9.64
C PRO A 236 9.82 -2.78 10.32
N GLY A 237 9.32 -1.63 10.81
CA GLY A 237 8.00 -1.55 11.44
C GLY A 237 6.85 -1.93 10.49
N TRP A 238 6.96 -1.60 9.20
CA TRP A 238 5.96 -2.00 8.21
C TRP A 238 6.14 -3.46 7.78
N VAL A 239 7.38 -3.96 7.81
CA VAL A 239 7.67 -5.37 7.53
C VAL A 239 7.02 -6.28 8.57
N SER A 240 6.86 -5.89 9.84
CA SER A 240 6.22 -6.75 10.84
C SER A 240 4.74 -7.05 10.56
N TYR A 241 4.08 -6.31 9.66
CA TYR A 241 2.70 -6.58 9.23
C TYR A 241 2.62 -7.59 8.09
N VAL A 242 3.75 -7.93 7.47
CA VAL A 242 3.84 -8.88 6.36
C VAL A 242 3.20 -10.24 6.66
N PRO A 243 3.40 -10.89 7.83
CA PRO A 243 2.75 -12.16 8.16
C PRO A 243 1.22 -12.10 8.20
N GLN A 244 0.64 -10.90 8.31
CA GLN A 244 -0.81 -10.70 8.27
C GLN A 244 -1.37 -10.74 6.85
N TYR A 245 -0.51 -10.67 5.82
CA TYR A 245 -0.96 -10.74 4.43
C TYR A 245 -1.54 -12.13 4.10
N ARG A 246 -2.82 -12.15 3.71
CA ARG A 246 -3.58 -13.35 3.34
C ARG A 246 -3.88 -13.42 1.84
N GLY A 247 -3.19 -12.62 1.02
CA GLY A 247 -3.34 -12.63 -0.44
C GLY A 247 -2.49 -13.70 -1.12
N MET A 248 -1.84 -13.35 -2.24
CA MET A 248 -1.00 -14.30 -2.98
C MET A 248 0.27 -14.67 -2.19
N GLY A 249 0.92 -15.79 -2.52
CA GLY A 249 2.16 -16.18 -1.85
C GLY A 249 3.24 -15.09 -1.94
N VAL A 250 4.21 -15.09 -1.01
CA VAL A 250 5.29 -14.08 -0.94
C VAL A 250 5.99 -13.79 -2.26
N VAL A 251 6.16 -14.81 -3.10
CA VAL A 251 6.82 -14.66 -4.41
C VAL A 251 6.03 -13.72 -5.31
N ASP A 252 4.70 -13.84 -5.32
CA ASP A 252 3.85 -13.00 -6.16
C ASP A 252 3.81 -11.57 -5.63
N LEU A 253 3.85 -11.37 -4.31
CA LEU A 253 4.03 -10.04 -3.73
C LEU A 253 5.36 -9.42 -4.15
N LEU A 254 6.47 -10.18 -4.08
CA LEU A 254 7.79 -9.70 -4.49
C LEU A 254 7.84 -9.35 -5.98
N ARG A 255 7.21 -10.15 -6.85
CA ARG A 255 7.06 -9.82 -8.27
C ARG A 255 6.36 -8.48 -8.47
N GLN A 256 5.27 -8.24 -7.73
CA GLN A 256 4.56 -6.96 -7.82
C GLN A 256 5.38 -5.78 -7.27
N LEU A 257 6.16 -5.97 -6.21
CA LEU A 257 7.05 -4.92 -5.71
C LEU A 257 8.11 -4.56 -6.75
N LYS A 258 8.62 -5.57 -7.49
CA LYS A 258 9.62 -5.38 -8.55
C LYS A 258 9.12 -4.64 -9.78
N THR A 259 7.86 -4.80 -10.17
CA THR A 259 7.29 -4.07 -11.32
C THR A 259 7.08 -2.59 -11.04
N LEU A 260 6.93 -2.20 -9.78
CA LEU A 260 6.67 -0.81 -9.37
C LEU A 260 7.94 0.00 -9.17
N ARG A 261 9.08 -0.66 -8.93
CA ARG A 261 10.38 0.00 -8.83
C ARG A 261 10.97 0.12 -10.24
N SER A 262 11.34 1.33 -10.63
CA SER A 262 12.17 1.54 -11.84
C SER A 262 13.53 0.82 -11.73
N ASN A 263 13.97 0.56 -10.50
CA ASN A 263 15.32 0.17 -10.14
C ASN A 263 15.39 -1.29 -9.65
N SER A 264 14.95 -2.26 -10.46
CA SER A 264 14.95 -3.68 -10.09
C SER A 264 16.04 -4.47 -10.82
N SER A 265 16.73 -5.34 -10.06
CA SER A 265 17.67 -6.31 -10.62
C SER A 265 16.95 -7.31 -11.52
N LYS A 266 17.55 -7.69 -12.66
CA LYS A 266 16.90 -8.47 -13.73
C LYS A 266 17.72 -9.70 -14.11
N ILE A 267 16.99 -10.79 -14.39
CA ILE A 267 17.56 -11.97 -15.04
C ILE A 267 17.70 -11.66 -16.53
N THR A 268 18.93 -11.69 -17.06
CA THR A 268 19.23 -11.42 -18.46
C THR A 268 19.33 -12.69 -19.30
N GLY A 269 19.53 -13.84 -18.66
CA GLY A 269 19.61 -15.13 -19.33
C GLY A 269 19.46 -16.29 -18.36
N MET A 270 18.84 -17.37 -18.81
CA MET A 270 18.68 -18.60 -18.04
C MET A 270 18.49 -19.79 -18.97
N ASN A 271 19.22 -20.89 -18.73
CA ASN A 271 19.13 -22.11 -19.55
C ASN A 271 18.07 -23.13 -19.05
N ARG A 272 17.07 -22.66 -18.30
CA ARG A 272 15.94 -23.47 -17.81
C ARG A 272 15.05 -23.87 -18.99
N TYR A 273 14.59 -25.11 -19.02
CA TYR A 273 13.65 -25.58 -20.06
C TYR A 273 12.29 -24.88 -19.93
N ARG A 274 11.51 -24.87 -21.02
CA ARG A 274 10.19 -24.19 -21.07
C ARG A 274 9.20 -24.69 -20.03
N ASP A 275 9.27 -25.97 -19.69
CA ASP A 275 8.48 -26.64 -18.66
C ASP A 275 9.11 -26.59 -17.27
N LEU A 276 10.01 -25.61 -17.06
CA LEU A 276 10.66 -25.27 -15.79
C LEU A 276 11.74 -26.24 -15.32
N TRP A 277 12.01 -27.33 -16.05
CA TRP A 277 13.08 -28.26 -15.69
C TRP A 277 14.45 -27.59 -15.67
N ALA A 278 15.24 -27.89 -14.64
CA ALA A 278 16.63 -27.50 -14.57
C ALA A 278 17.52 -28.50 -15.34
N PRO A 279 18.49 -28.02 -16.15
CA PRO A 279 19.57 -28.88 -16.65
C PRO A 279 20.53 -29.28 -15.51
N PRO A 280 21.51 -30.18 -15.75
CA PRO A 280 22.48 -30.60 -14.73
C PRO A 280 23.23 -29.43 -14.06
N ILE A 281 23.48 -28.38 -14.84
CA ILE A 281 23.99 -27.10 -14.35
C ILE A 281 23.01 -26.02 -14.81
N LEU A 282 22.18 -25.57 -13.87
CA LEU A 282 21.30 -24.42 -14.09
C LEU A 282 22.18 -23.16 -14.07
N ARG A 283 22.26 -22.51 -15.22
CA ARG A 283 23.01 -21.27 -15.42
C ARG A 283 22.05 -20.11 -15.53
N ILE A 284 22.34 -19.06 -14.77
CA ILE A 284 21.56 -17.85 -14.68
C ILE A 284 22.53 -16.67 -14.81
N THR A 285 22.23 -15.74 -15.71
CA THR A 285 22.92 -14.45 -15.82
C THR A 285 21.97 -13.35 -15.41
N MET A 286 22.48 -12.38 -14.66
CA MET A 286 21.67 -11.28 -14.19
C MET A 286 22.47 -9.99 -14.06
N GLU A 287 21.73 -8.89 -14.10
CA GLU A 287 22.20 -7.53 -13.87
C GLU A 287 21.52 -6.99 -12.62
N SER A 288 22.31 -6.52 -11.67
CA SER A 288 21.86 -5.86 -10.47
C SER A 288 21.66 -4.37 -10.71
N ASP A 289 20.62 -3.82 -10.10
CA ASP A 289 20.39 -2.38 -10.13
C ASP A 289 21.42 -1.66 -9.23
N PRO A 290 22.13 -0.62 -9.69
CA PRO A 290 23.12 0.08 -8.87
C PRO A 290 22.55 0.76 -7.62
N ALA A 291 21.31 1.23 -7.67
CA ALA A 291 20.64 1.88 -6.54
C ALA A 291 20.04 0.87 -5.55
N ALA A 292 19.77 -0.36 -5.99
CA ALA A 292 19.25 -1.43 -5.14
C ALA A 292 19.86 -2.81 -5.53
N PRO A 293 21.17 -3.02 -5.31
CA PRO A 293 21.86 -4.21 -5.80
C PRO A 293 21.31 -5.48 -5.13
N ALA A 294 21.24 -6.56 -5.90
CA ALA A 294 20.78 -7.84 -5.37
C ALA A 294 21.78 -8.37 -4.33
N GLN A 295 21.27 -8.76 -3.16
CA GLN A 295 22.05 -9.41 -2.12
C GLN A 295 21.97 -10.93 -2.19
N PHE A 296 20.91 -11.47 -2.77
CA PHE A 296 20.84 -12.89 -3.07
C PHE A 296 19.92 -13.20 -4.25
N LEU A 297 20.15 -14.35 -4.86
CA LEU A 297 19.22 -14.99 -5.77
C LEU A 297 18.37 -16.00 -4.98
N LEU A 298 17.06 -15.78 -4.95
CA LEU A 298 16.08 -16.75 -4.47
C LEU A 298 15.77 -17.76 -5.59
N LEU A 299 16.03 -19.03 -5.32
CA LEU A 299 15.57 -20.15 -6.17
C LEU A 299 14.57 -20.99 -5.38
N LYS A 300 13.30 -21.01 -5.80
CA LYS A 300 12.34 -22.02 -5.34
C LYS A 300 12.29 -23.16 -6.33
N GLY A 301 12.45 -24.38 -5.81
CA GLY A 301 12.46 -25.57 -6.61
C GLY A 301 11.51 -26.64 -6.08
N LYS A 302 11.10 -27.51 -7.01
CA LYS A 302 10.22 -28.64 -6.77
C LYS A 302 10.76 -29.89 -7.41
N ILE A 303 10.68 -31.00 -6.70
CA ILE A 303 10.99 -32.34 -7.23
C ILE A 303 9.64 -33.00 -7.51
N PRO A 304 9.29 -33.25 -8.78
CA PRO A 304 8.00 -33.82 -9.12
C PRO A 304 7.94 -35.31 -8.79
N GLY A 305 6.76 -35.80 -8.40
CA GLY A 305 6.50 -37.23 -8.24
C GLY A 305 7.14 -37.91 -7.02
N VAL A 306 7.58 -37.16 -6.01
CA VAL A 306 8.19 -37.71 -4.79
C VAL A 306 7.44 -37.26 -3.52
N PRO A 307 7.57 -37.99 -2.39
CA PRO A 307 6.99 -37.58 -1.11
C PRO A 307 7.58 -36.25 -0.61
N MET A 308 6.85 -35.56 0.28
CA MET A 308 7.27 -34.26 0.84
C MET A 308 8.67 -34.31 1.45
N GLN A 309 9.02 -35.41 2.13
CA GLN A 309 10.38 -35.71 2.57
C GLN A 309 11.06 -36.62 1.54
N LEU A 310 12.28 -36.27 1.13
CA LEU A 310 13.00 -37.04 0.14
C LEU A 310 13.59 -38.32 0.76
N PRO A 311 13.46 -39.48 0.09
CA PRO A 311 14.09 -40.73 0.53
C PRO A 311 15.62 -40.63 0.54
N LYS A 312 16.19 -39.88 -0.41
CA LYS A 312 17.63 -39.63 -0.53
C LYS A 312 17.86 -38.12 -0.71
N PRO A 313 18.39 -37.42 0.30
CA PRO A 313 18.84 -36.05 0.15
C PRO A 313 19.93 -35.91 -0.91
N PHE A 314 20.02 -34.74 -1.52
CA PHE A 314 21.09 -34.40 -2.46
C PHE A 314 21.54 -32.96 -2.23
N THR A 315 22.60 -32.57 -2.93
CA THR A 315 23.23 -31.27 -2.75
C THR A 315 23.10 -30.44 -4.02
N LEU A 316 22.69 -29.19 -3.85
CA LEU A 316 22.79 -28.15 -4.86
C LEU A 316 23.96 -27.25 -4.49
N THR A 317 24.93 -27.09 -5.40
CA THR A 317 26.13 -26.28 -5.19
C THR A 317 26.05 -25.04 -6.07
N ALA A 318 26.05 -23.87 -5.45
CA ALA A 318 25.98 -22.60 -6.15
C ALA A 318 27.36 -21.96 -6.27
N LEU A 319 27.75 -21.64 -7.50
CA LEU A 319 28.91 -20.83 -7.83
C LEU A 319 28.43 -19.49 -8.37
N VAL A 320 29.05 -18.40 -7.93
CA VAL A 320 28.80 -17.05 -8.45
C VAL A 320 30.10 -16.52 -9.02
N ASN A 321 30.08 -16.13 -10.30
CA ASN A 321 31.26 -15.71 -11.05
C ASN A 321 32.43 -16.70 -10.97
N GLY A 322 32.11 -18.00 -10.95
CA GLY A 322 33.09 -19.09 -10.86
C GLY A 322 33.59 -19.42 -9.45
N MET A 323 33.19 -18.65 -8.43
CA MET A 323 33.55 -18.92 -7.04
C MET A 323 32.44 -19.67 -6.32
N LEU A 324 32.78 -20.72 -5.57
CA LEU A 324 31.83 -21.40 -4.68
C LEU A 324 31.33 -20.42 -3.62
N VAL A 325 30.02 -20.17 -3.58
CA VAL A 325 29.42 -19.31 -2.55
C VAL A 325 28.70 -20.11 -1.47
N LYS A 326 28.01 -21.19 -1.85
CA LYS A 326 27.20 -21.96 -0.91
C LYS A 326 26.80 -23.33 -1.48
N SER A 327 26.74 -24.32 -0.60
CA SER A 327 26.15 -25.62 -0.90
C SER A 327 24.91 -25.83 -0.03
N PHE A 328 23.86 -26.41 -0.60
CA PHE A 328 22.57 -26.60 0.04
C PHE A 328 22.18 -28.07 0.02
N THR A 329 21.89 -28.63 1.18
CA THR A 329 21.32 -29.98 1.28
C THR A 329 19.81 -29.91 1.11
N VAL A 330 19.29 -30.53 0.05
CA VAL A 330 17.87 -30.61 -0.24
C VAL A 330 17.33 -31.90 0.37
N THR A 331 16.42 -31.75 1.34
CA THR A 331 15.80 -32.88 2.06
C THR A 331 14.31 -33.00 1.81
N LYS A 332 13.68 -31.98 1.22
CA LYS A 332 12.24 -31.90 0.96
C LYS A 332 11.96 -31.76 -0.53
N ALA A 333 10.80 -32.24 -0.98
CA ALA A 333 10.34 -32.12 -2.35
C ALA A 333 10.18 -30.66 -2.81
N LEU A 334 9.77 -29.79 -1.89
CA LEU A 334 9.73 -28.34 -2.08
C LEU A 334 10.87 -27.70 -1.30
N PHE A 335 11.63 -26.83 -1.96
CA PHE A 335 12.76 -26.16 -1.33
C PHE A 335 12.90 -24.73 -1.82
N ALA A 336 13.61 -23.92 -1.02
CA ALA A 336 13.99 -22.56 -1.36
C ALA A 336 15.46 -22.34 -0.97
N LEU A 337 16.24 -21.83 -1.91
CA LEU A 337 17.65 -21.51 -1.73
C LEU A 337 17.84 -20.00 -1.76
N GLU A 338 18.58 -19.48 -0.78
CA GLU A 338 19.07 -18.09 -0.77
C GLU A 338 20.56 -18.12 -1.13
N ILE A 339 20.88 -17.83 -2.39
CA ILE A 339 22.24 -17.85 -2.94
C ILE A 339 22.84 -16.45 -2.78
N PRO A 340 23.88 -16.26 -1.93
CA PRO A 340 24.47 -14.94 -1.70
C PRO A 340 25.06 -14.35 -2.97
N LEU A 341 24.87 -13.04 -3.17
CA LEU A 341 25.47 -12.26 -4.24
C LEU A 341 26.30 -11.12 -3.64
N ASP A 342 27.40 -10.76 -4.29
CA ASP A 342 28.18 -9.59 -3.90
C ASP A 342 27.47 -8.31 -4.40
N PRO A 343 26.97 -7.44 -3.51
CA PRO A 343 26.27 -6.22 -3.91
C PRO A 343 27.18 -5.18 -4.58
N ARG A 344 28.50 -5.35 -4.52
CA ARG A 344 29.48 -4.49 -5.23
C ARG A 344 29.61 -4.86 -6.71
N SER A 345 29.18 -6.06 -7.10
CA SER A 345 29.15 -6.48 -8.50
C SER A 345 27.78 -6.21 -9.08
N LEU A 346 27.73 -5.55 -10.23
CA LEU A 346 26.47 -5.29 -10.94
C LEU A 346 26.09 -6.40 -11.91
N THR A 347 27.01 -7.33 -12.19
CA THR A 347 26.73 -8.50 -13.03
C THR A 347 27.07 -9.76 -12.28
N HIS A 348 26.23 -10.77 -12.45
CA HIS A 348 26.45 -12.08 -11.83
C HIS A 348 26.14 -13.19 -12.83
N ARG A 349 27.06 -14.14 -12.95
CA ARG A 349 26.81 -15.46 -13.51
C ARG A 349 26.70 -16.46 -12.36
N ILE A 350 25.52 -17.03 -12.19
CA ILE A 350 25.24 -18.04 -11.18
C ILE A 350 25.14 -19.40 -11.88
N ASP A 351 25.98 -20.34 -11.46
CA ASP A 351 25.97 -21.73 -11.91
C ASP A 351 25.56 -22.62 -10.72
N ILE A 352 24.47 -23.37 -10.85
CA ILE A 352 23.95 -24.25 -9.80
C ILE A 352 24.03 -25.69 -10.29
N SER A 353 24.93 -26.47 -9.71
CA SER A 353 25.09 -27.89 -10.03
C SER A 353 24.36 -28.78 -9.02
N SER A 354 23.81 -29.89 -9.51
CA SER A 354 23.14 -30.89 -8.68
C SER A 354 23.97 -32.17 -8.58
N THR A 355 24.05 -32.74 -7.38
CA THR A 355 24.60 -34.09 -7.19
C THR A 355 23.59 -35.21 -7.49
N SER A 356 22.32 -34.85 -7.72
CA SER A 356 21.27 -35.78 -8.13
C SER A 356 21.03 -35.70 -9.63
N THR A 357 20.97 -36.86 -10.28
CA THR A 357 20.54 -36.99 -11.68
C THR A 357 19.22 -37.77 -11.76
N SER A 358 18.11 -37.15 -12.17
CA SER A 358 16.83 -37.86 -12.40
C SER A 358 16.47 -37.89 -13.87
N VAL A 359 16.09 -39.04 -14.41
CA VAL A 359 15.61 -39.17 -15.80
C VAL A 359 14.08 -38.99 -15.81
N PRO A 360 13.49 -38.19 -16.73
CA PRO A 360 12.04 -38.09 -16.88
C PRO A 360 11.42 -39.46 -17.21
N ALA A 361 10.18 -39.71 -16.79
CA ALA A 361 9.49 -40.99 -17.00
C ALA A 361 9.31 -41.40 -18.48
N MET A 362 9.44 -40.46 -19.42
CA MET A 362 9.44 -40.72 -20.86
C MET A 362 10.81 -40.37 -21.45
N PRO A 363 11.54 -41.34 -22.04
CA PRO A 363 12.79 -41.06 -22.73
C PRO A 363 12.52 -40.20 -23.97
N GLN A 364 13.17 -39.05 -24.06
CA GLN A 364 13.25 -38.27 -25.29
C GLN A 364 14.73 -38.19 -25.67
N ILE A 365 15.07 -38.63 -26.88
CA ILE A 365 16.44 -38.91 -27.33
C ILE A 365 17.36 -37.68 -27.26
N ASP A 366 16.81 -36.46 -27.25
CA ASP A 366 17.56 -35.19 -27.18
C ASP A 366 17.52 -34.50 -25.80
N ASN A 367 17.02 -35.18 -24.76
CA ASN A 367 16.59 -34.51 -23.53
C ASN A 367 17.56 -34.70 -22.36
N MET A 368 18.50 -33.76 -22.19
CA MET A 368 19.44 -33.65 -21.05
C MET A 368 18.76 -33.19 -19.73
N ARG A 369 17.49 -33.55 -19.49
CA ARG A 369 16.72 -33.21 -18.28
C ARG A 369 17.12 -34.09 -17.10
N VAL A 370 18.38 -33.99 -16.70
CA VAL A 370 18.96 -34.78 -15.62
C VAL A 370 19.05 -34.01 -14.31
N GLY A 371 18.77 -32.70 -14.26
CA GLY A 371 19.04 -31.87 -13.07
C GLY A 371 18.27 -32.23 -11.79
N GLY A 372 17.23 -33.05 -11.85
CA GLY A 372 16.56 -33.56 -10.65
C GLY A 372 15.37 -32.75 -10.14
N TYR A 373 15.17 -31.52 -10.64
CA TYR A 373 14.17 -30.59 -10.12
C TYR A 373 13.64 -29.59 -11.16
N LEU A 374 12.46 -29.04 -10.88
CA LEU A 374 11.88 -27.88 -11.51
C LEU A 374 12.40 -26.62 -10.79
N ALA A 375 12.97 -25.67 -11.52
CA ALA A 375 13.29 -24.35 -11.00
C ALA A 375 12.07 -23.45 -11.21
N GLU A 376 11.12 -23.44 -10.28
CA GLU A 376 9.83 -22.76 -10.47
C GLU A 376 10.01 -21.23 -10.44
N ASP A 377 10.62 -20.72 -9.38
CA ASP A 377 10.83 -19.29 -9.17
C ASP A 377 12.31 -18.96 -9.05
N VAL A 378 12.77 -17.99 -9.84
CA VAL A 378 14.15 -17.48 -9.83
C VAL A 378 14.07 -15.96 -9.72
N LEU A 379 14.37 -15.40 -8.55
CA LEU A 379 14.24 -13.96 -8.28
C LEU A 379 15.50 -13.40 -7.63
N PRO A 380 16.16 -12.40 -8.24
CA PRO A 380 17.20 -11.65 -7.56
C PRO A 380 16.56 -10.69 -6.56
N LEU A 381 16.92 -10.76 -5.28
CA LEU A 381 16.36 -9.91 -4.24
C LEU A 381 17.41 -8.92 -3.73
N SER A 382 17.06 -7.64 -3.72
CA SER A 382 17.76 -6.59 -2.97
C SER A 382 17.61 -6.81 -1.46
N HIS A 383 18.32 -6.01 -0.66
CA HIS A 383 18.26 -6.08 0.80
C HIS A 383 16.84 -6.01 1.38
N GLU A 384 15.98 -5.20 0.79
CA GLU A 384 14.63 -4.95 1.32
C GLU A 384 13.66 -6.04 0.89
N GLU A 385 13.74 -6.46 -0.37
CA GLU A 385 12.96 -7.59 -0.89
C GLU A 385 13.30 -8.88 -0.15
N ALA A 386 14.57 -9.02 0.23
CA ALA A 386 15.05 -10.07 1.09
C ALA A 386 14.40 -10.07 2.48
N ILE A 387 14.31 -8.89 3.10
CA ILE A 387 13.63 -8.71 4.39
C ILE A 387 12.15 -9.11 4.26
N VAL A 388 11.46 -8.64 3.20
CA VAL A 388 10.08 -9.02 2.92
C VAL A 388 9.96 -10.53 2.74
N TYR A 389 10.83 -11.16 1.93
CA TYR A 389 10.83 -12.61 1.70
C TYR A 389 10.92 -13.41 3.01
N ARG A 390 11.89 -13.06 3.86
CA ARG A 390 12.14 -13.76 5.11
C ARG A 390 11.01 -13.60 6.12
N ALA A 391 10.32 -12.45 6.13
CA ALA A 391 9.17 -12.22 6.99
C ALA A 391 7.99 -13.17 6.69
N PHE A 392 7.84 -13.64 5.45
CA PHE A 392 6.81 -14.61 5.05
C PHE A 392 7.21 -16.09 5.21
N ARG A 393 8.50 -16.38 5.42
CA ARG A 393 9.01 -17.75 5.40
C ARG A 393 8.72 -18.51 6.71
N ASN A 394 8.33 -17.78 7.76
CA ASN A 394 8.06 -18.31 9.10
C ASN A 394 6.65 -18.91 9.23
#